data_AF-A0A1G2YPA2-F1
#
_entry.id   AF-A0A1G2YPA2-F1
#
_cell.length_a   1.000
_cell.length_b   1.000
_cell.length_c   1.000
_cell.angle_alpha   90.00
_cell.angle_beta   90.00
_cell.angle_gamma   90.00
#
_symmetry.space_group_name_H-M   'P 1'
#
loop_
_entity.id
_entity.type
_entity.pdbx_description
1 polymer ?
#
loop_
_entity_poly.entity_id
_entity_poly.type
_entity_poly.pdbx_seq_one_letter_code
_entity_poly.pdbx_strand_id
1 'polypeptide(L)'
;MKESPQIQKLETILRSSKLVAGGFMGTDTRSSSEIIEADATQISRLGFTTKQITAKMQEITDIAKAALGNWVDLDDKNRARVDEAKGIIVCPWPHPGRFAKRVTVVNLIESNETIHWSDLNIHLIAEHGFFEGKGSTFRIEPDILAKIIFQIKL
;
A
#
# COMPACT_ATOMS: atom_id res chain seq x y z
N MET A 1 -2.95 10.77 27.13
CA MET A 1 -3.25 9.38 27.55
C MET A 1 -2.02 8.53 27.23
N LYS A 2 -1.50 7.71 28.15
CA LYS A 2 -0.32 6.86 27.84
C LYS A 2 -0.75 5.76 26.88
N GLU A 3 -0.09 5.63 25.73
CA GLU A 3 -0.35 4.55 24.78
C GLU A 3 -0.09 3.19 25.43
N SER A 4 -0.87 2.17 25.06
CA SER A 4 -0.71 0.84 25.62
C SER A 4 0.66 0.25 25.28
N PRO A 5 1.24 -0.64 26.12
CA PRO A 5 2.54 -1.26 25.83
C PRO A 5 2.60 -2.00 24.49
N GLN A 6 1.46 -2.50 24.00
CA GLN A 6 1.35 -3.18 22.71
C GLN A 6 1.52 -2.21 21.53
N ILE A 7 0.94 -1.00 21.62
CA ILE A 7 1.06 0.05 20.61
C ILE A 7 2.51 0.53 20.53
N GLN A 8 3.17 0.76 21.67
CA GLN A 8 4.58 1.18 21.71
C GLN A 8 5.52 0.13 21.09
N LYS A 9 5.23 -1.16 21.33
CA LYS A 9 5.99 -2.25 20.72
C LYS A 9 5.78 -2.29 19.20
N LEU A 10 4.55 -2.09 18.73
CA LEU A 10 4.25 -2.00 17.31
C LEU A 10 4.99 -0.82 16.66
N GLU A 11 4.91 0.38 17.23
CA GLU A 11 5.65 1.57 16.77
C GLU A 11 7.14 1.29 16.62
N THR A 12 7.74 0.62 17.63
CA THR A 12 9.15 0.23 17.59
C THR A 12 9.45 -0.71 16.42
N ILE A 13 8.56 -1.67 16.14
CA ILE A 13 8.70 -2.59 15.01
C ILE A 13 8.55 -1.84 13.68
N LEU A 14 7.52 -0.99 13.55
CA LEU A 14 7.24 -0.21 12.34
C LEU A 14 8.40 0.71 11.96
N ARG A 15 9.10 1.30 12.94
CA ARG A 15 10.29 2.13 12.72
C ARG A 15 11.57 1.32 12.53
N SER A 16 11.55 0.02 12.81
CA SER A 16 12.75 -0.81 12.72
C SER A 16 13.03 -1.24 11.28
N SER A 17 14.30 -1.20 10.89
CA SER A 17 14.75 -1.77 9.62
C SER A 17 14.91 -3.31 9.64
N LYS A 18 14.37 -3.98 10.66
CA LYS A 18 14.54 -5.44 10.84
C LYS A 18 13.70 -6.26 9.86
N LEU A 19 12.54 -5.74 9.47
CA LEU A 19 11.61 -6.42 8.58
C LEU A 19 11.78 -5.97 7.13
N VAL A 20 11.91 -4.66 6.93
CA VAL A 20 12.06 -4.00 5.63
C VAL A 20 13.13 -2.93 5.74
N ALA A 21 13.90 -2.71 4.68
CA ALA A 21 14.91 -1.65 4.67
C ALA A 21 14.24 -0.28 4.80
N GLY A 22 14.66 0.52 5.79
CA GLY A 22 14.06 1.83 6.07
C GLY A 22 12.84 1.80 7.00
N GLY A 23 12.37 0.60 7.39
CA GLY A 23 11.13 0.45 8.17
C GLY A 23 9.88 0.84 7.37
N PHE A 24 8.72 0.74 8.01
CA PHE A 24 7.41 1.12 7.44
C PHE A 24 7.05 2.58 7.70
N MET A 25 7.84 3.30 8.51
CA MET A 25 7.55 4.70 8.88
C MET A 25 8.41 5.71 8.11
N GLY A 26 9.49 5.27 7.45
CA GLY A 26 10.42 6.17 6.77
C GLY A 26 10.92 7.29 7.68
N THR A 27 10.74 8.53 7.23
CA THR A 27 11.09 9.76 7.96
C THR A 27 9.89 10.41 8.64
N ASP A 28 8.72 9.77 8.62
CA ASP A 28 7.50 10.30 9.21
C ASP A 28 7.60 10.41 10.73
N THR A 29 7.36 11.61 11.24
CA THR A 29 7.40 11.91 12.68
C THR A 29 6.08 11.64 13.38
N ARG A 30 4.99 11.46 12.63
CA ARG A 30 3.67 11.13 13.16
C ARG A 30 3.64 9.72 13.75
N SER A 31 2.69 9.45 14.64
CA SER A 31 2.39 8.08 15.05
C SER A 31 1.69 7.30 13.94
N SER A 32 1.74 5.97 13.99
CA SER A 32 0.99 5.11 13.05
C SER A 32 -0.52 5.38 13.12
N SER A 33 -1.06 5.66 14.30
CA SER A 33 -2.48 6.01 14.48
C SER A 33 -2.85 7.33 13.78
N GLU A 34 -2.02 8.36 13.91
CA GLU A 34 -2.21 9.65 13.23
C GLU A 34 -2.13 9.51 11.70
N ILE A 35 -1.24 8.64 11.20
CA ILE A 35 -1.14 8.34 9.76
C ILE A 35 -2.42 7.66 9.28
N ILE A 36 -2.86 6.60 9.97
CA ILE A 36 -4.08 5.86 9.64
C ILE A 36 -5.28 6.78 9.59
N GLU A 37 -5.46 7.66 10.59
CA GLU A 37 -6.58 8.60 10.65
C GLU A 37 -6.53 9.64 9.52
N ALA A 38 -5.34 10.20 9.25
CA ALA A 38 -5.16 11.18 8.20
C ALA A 38 -5.45 10.59 6.81
N ASP A 39 -4.92 9.40 6.52
CA ASP A 39 -5.09 8.73 5.23
C ASP A 39 -6.54 8.25 5.05
N ALA A 40 -7.18 7.74 6.10
CA ALA A 40 -8.61 7.37 6.08
C ALA A 40 -9.50 8.59 5.79
N THR A 41 -9.19 9.74 6.39
CA THR A 41 -9.91 11.01 6.12
C THR A 41 -9.75 11.43 4.67
N GLN A 42 -8.55 11.28 4.10
CA GLN A 42 -8.29 11.62 2.70
C GLN A 42 -9.07 10.73 1.73
N ILE A 43 -9.05 9.40 1.95
CA ILE A 43 -9.86 8.44 1.18
C ILE A 43 -11.35 8.76 1.26
N SER A 44 -11.86 9.06 2.46
CA SER A 44 -13.27 9.39 2.65
C SER A 44 -13.68 10.66 1.92
N ARG A 45 -12.83 11.71 1.89
CA ARG A 45 -13.09 12.94 1.13
C ARG A 45 -13.18 12.71 -0.38
N LEU A 46 -12.51 11.69 -0.89
CA LEU A 46 -12.57 11.28 -2.30
C LEU A 46 -13.79 10.40 -2.61
N GLY A 47 -14.63 10.11 -1.62
CA GLY A 47 -15.85 9.31 -1.79
C GLY A 47 -15.63 7.79 -1.78
N PHE A 48 -14.46 7.33 -1.32
CA PHE A 48 -14.12 5.91 -1.25
C PHE A 48 -13.98 5.41 0.18
N THR A 49 -13.95 4.09 0.33
CA THR A 49 -13.61 3.37 1.56
C THR A 49 -12.32 2.60 1.36
N THR A 50 -11.61 2.30 2.45
CA THR A 50 -10.42 1.42 2.41
C THR A 50 -10.73 0.07 1.79
N LYS A 51 -11.93 -0.48 2.04
CA LYS A 51 -12.40 -1.74 1.44
C LYS A 51 -12.53 -1.66 -0.09
N GLN A 52 -13.07 -0.56 -0.63
CA GLN A 52 -13.15 -0.38 -2.09
C GLN A 52 -11.76 -0.24 -2.71
N ILE A 53 -10.88 0.52 -2.06
CA ILE A 53 -9.50 0.71 -2.48
C ILE A 53 -8.77 -0.64 -2.56
N THR A 54 -8.81 -1.43 -1.50
CA THR A 54 -8.07 -2.71 -1.45
C THR A 54 -8.66 -3.77 -2.35
N ALA A 55 -9.99 -3.79 -2.52
CA ALA A 55 -10.64 -4.65 -3.50
C ALA A 55 -10.15 -4.34 -4.92
N LYS A 56 -10.04 -3.06 -5.29
CA LYS A 56 -9.56 -2.66 -6.61
C LYS A 56 -8.06 -2.92 -6.78
N MET A 57 -7.24 -2.71 -5.75
CA MET A 57 -5.82 -3.08 -5.77
C MET A 57 -5.65 -4.59 -6.01
N GLN A 58 -6.43 -5.42 -5.31
CA GLN A 58 -6.39 -6.88 -5.44
C GLN A 58 -6.82 -7.33 -6.84
N GLU A 59 -7.93 -6.78 -7.36
CA GLU A 59 -8.41 -7.05 -8.72
C GLU A 59 -7.32 -6.77 -9.77
N ILE A 60 -6.66 -5.61 -9.69
CA ILE A 60 -5.59 -5.23 -10.61
C ILE A 60 -4.39 -6.18 -10.49
N THR A 61 -3.98 -6.49 -9.26
CA THR A 61 -2.88 -7.43 -9.01
C THR A 61 -3.20 -8.81 -9.61
N ASP A 62 -4.42 -9.32 -9.45
CA ASP A 62 -4.82 -10.64 -9.94
C ASP A 62 -4.85 -10.69 -11.48
N ILE A 63 -5.34 -9.63 -12.14
CA ILE A 63 -5.31 -9.52 -13.61
C ILE A 63 -3.86 -9.56 -14.12
N ALA A 64 -2.99 -8.68 -13.61
CA ALA A 64 -1.62 -8.55 -14.11
C ALA A 64 -0.75 -9.76 -13.74
N LYS A 65 -1.04 -10.46 -12.64
CA LYS A 65 -0.33 -11.67 -12.23
C LYS A 65 -0.46 -12.82 -13.24
N ALA A 66 -1.53 -12.85 -14.05
CA ALA A 66 -1.70 -13.84 -15.11
C ALA A 66 -0.61 -13.74 -16.20
N ALA A 67 0.02 -12.57 -16.36
CA ALA A 67 1.09 -12.32 -17.33
C ALA A 67 2.37 -11.81 -16.63
N LEU A 68 2.87 -12.58 -15.65
CA LEU A 68 4.04 -12.23 -14.83
C LEU A 68 5.20 -11.65 -15.66
N GLY A 69 5.71 -10.48 -15.23
CA GLY A 69 6.81 -9.76 -15.86
C GLY A 69 6.43 -8.94 -17.11
N ASN A 70 5.19 -9.06 -17.59
CA ASN A 70 4.71 -8.34 -18.78
C ASN A 70 3.63 -7.31 -18.41
N TRP A 71 3.53 -6.25 -19.21
CA TRP A 71 2.43 -5.29 -19.10
C TRP A 71 1.14 -5.90 -19.65
N VAL A 72 0.05 -5.68 -18.94
CA VAL A 72 -1.32 -6.03 -19.33
C VAL A 72 -2.15 -4.76 -19.31
N ASP A 73 -2.85 -4.48 -20.40
CA ASP A 73 -3.81 -3.38 -20.45
C ASP A 73 -5.04 -3.74 -19.60
N LEU A 74 -5.37 -2.88 -18.64
CA LEU A 74 -6.55 -3.02 -17.80
C LEU A 74 -7.77 -2.42 -18.52
N ASP A 75 -7.54 -1.34 -19.24
CA ASP A 75 -8.47 -0.60 -20.09
C ASP A 75 -7.69 0.35 -21.03
N ASP A 76 -8.38 1.27 -21.72
CA ASP A 76 -7.76 2.23 -22.66
C ASP A 76 -6.84 3.26 -22.00
N LYS A 77 -6.86 3.38 -20.67
CA LYS A 77 -6.12 4.41 -19.92
C LYS A 77 -5.04 3.83 -19.03
N ASN A 78 -5.21 2.60 -18.53
CA ASN A 78 -4.32 1.99 -17.56
C ASN A 78 -3.76 0.66 -18.03
N ARG A 79 -2.50 0.42 -17.69
CA ARG A 79 -1.87 -0.89 -17.78
C ARG A 79 -1.19 -1.24 -16.46
N ALA A 80 -1.08 -2.54 -16.18
CA ALA A 80 -0.42 -3.04 -14.99
C ALA A 80 0.59 -4.12 -15.31
N ARG A 81 1.61 -4.24 -14.46
CA ARG A 81 2.60 -5.31 -14.49
C ARG A 81 2.81 -5.81 -13.07
N VAL A 82 3.04 -7.11 -12.95
CA VAL A 82 3.46 -7.74 -11.71
C VAL A 82 4.87 -8.29 -11.87
N ASP A 83 5.75 -7.92 -10.94
CA ASP A 83 7.08 -8.50 -10.77
C ASP A 83 7.12 -9.26 -9.44
N GLU A 84 7.75 -10.43 -9.41
CA GLU A 84 7.88 -11.24 -8.21
C GLU A 84 9.34 -11.64 -7.96
N ALA A 85 9.82 -11.38 -6.75
CA ALA A 85 11.11 -11.86 -6.26
C ALA A 85 10.90 -13.03 -5.30
N LYS A 86 11.92 -13.89 -5.15
CA LYS A 86 11.88 -14.96 -4.16
C LYS A 86 11.80 -14.41 -2.73
N GLY A 87 10.93 -14.99 -1.92
CA GLY A 87 10.87 -14.76 -0.48
C GLY A 87 9.50 -14.31 0.01
N ILE A 88 9.44 -14.07 1.32
CA ILE A 88 8.23 -13.72 2.05
C ILE A 88 8.48 -12.41 2.82
N ILE A 89 7.46 -11.57 2.93
CA ILE A 89 7.41 -10.43 3.85
C ILE A 89 6.34 -10.72 4.90
N VAL A 90 6.58 -10.33 6.14
CA VAL A 90 5.66 -10.56 7.26
C VAL A 90 4.97 -9.26 7.66
N CYS A 91 3.70 -9.36 8.04
CA CYS A 91 3.00 -8.23 8.64
C CYS A 91 3.64 -7.86 9.99
N PRO A 92 3.88 -6.56 10.28
CA PRO A 92 4.44 -6.12 11.56
C PRO A 92 3.44 -6.12 12.73
N TRP A 93 2.12 -6.23 12.46
CA TRP A 93 1.10 -6.34 13.51
C TRP A 93 1.18 -7.68 14.26
N PRO A 94 0.69 -7.77 15.52
CA PRO A 94 0.85 -8.95 16.37
C PRO A 94 -0.12 -10.09 16.01
N HIS A 95 -0.21 -10.45 14.74
CA HIS A 95 -0.94 -11.63 14.24
C HIS A 95 -0.20 -12.28 13.06
N PRO A 96 -0.55 -13.52 12.69
CA PRO A 96 0.03 -14.14 11.50
C PRO A 96 -0.33 -13.37 10.23
N GLY A 97 0.67 -13.11 9.39
CA GLY A 97 0.51 -12.53 8.05
C GLY A 97 1.80 -12.70 7.26
N ARG A 98 1.74 -13.45 6.14
CA ARG A 98 2.90 -13.78 5.29
C ARG A 98 2.52 -13.55 3.84
N PHE A 99 3.29 -12.75 3.13
CA PHE A 99 2.97 -12.28 1.77
C PHE A 99 4.18 -12.50 0.85
N ALA A 100 3.92 -12.78 -0.42
CA ALA A 100 4.98 -12.91 -1.41
C ALA A 100 5.70 -11.57 -1.60
N LYS A 101 7.00 -11.60 -1.94
CA LYS A 101 7.73 -10.41 -2.41
C LYS A 101 7.34 -10.06 -3.85
N ARG A 102 6.07 -9.74 -4.03
CA ARG A 102 5.46 -9.36 -5.30
C ARG A 102 5.18 -7.86 -5.27
N VAL A 103 5.49 -7.19 -6.38
CA VAL A 103 5.19 -5.79 -6.61
C VAL A 103 4.28 -5.68 -7.82
N THR A 104 3.14 -5.04 -7.63
CA THR A 104 2.26 -4.61 -8.71
C THR A 104 2.60 -3.17 -9.04
N VAL A 105 2.77 -2.87 -10.33
CA VAL A 105 2.97 -1.51 -10.84
C VAL A 105 1.81 -1.19 -11.78
N VAL A 106 1.15 -0.05 -11.56
CA VAL A 106 0.13 0.49 -12.46
C VAL A 106 0.66 1.76 -13.09
N ASN A 107 0.41 1.91 -14.39
CA ASN A 107 0.81 3.06 -15.18
C ASN A 107 -0.42 3.63 -15.88
N LEU A 108 -0.67 4.93 -15.66
CA LEU A 108 -1.64 5.72 -16.42
C LEU A 108 -0.97 6.13 -17.73
N ILE A 109 -1.50 5.66 -18.86
CA ILE A 109 -0.85 5.73 -20.17
C ILE A 109 -0.67 7.18 -20.62
N GLU A 110 -1.69 8.03 -20.43
CA GLU A 110 -1.69 9.41 -20.94
C GLU A 110 -0.63 10.30 -20.26
N SER A 111 -0.52 10.26 -18.93
CA SER A 111 0.42 11.09 -18.18
C SER A 111 1.73 10.38 -17.83
N ASN A 112 1.82 9.08 -18.12
CA ASN A 112 2.89 8.20 -17.67
C ASN A 112 3.10 8.19 -16.14
N GLU A 113 2.10 8.62 -15.36
CA GLU A 113 2.13 8.49 -13.91
C GLU A 113 2.10 7.02 -13.50
N THR A 114 2.86 6.68 -12.46
CA THR A 114 2.97 5.30 -11.97
C THR A 114 2.77 5.24 -10.48
N ILE A 115 2.12 4.17 -10.03
CA ILE A 115 2.08 3.78 -8.63
C ILE A 115 2.42 2.30 -8.52
N HIS A 116 2.96 1.91 -7.38
CA HIS A 116 3.27 0.52 -7.11
C HIS A 116 2.92 0.16 -5.68
N TRP A 117 2.66 -1.12 -5.46
CA TRP A 117 2.39 -1.67 -4.13
C TRP A 117 2.83 -3.13 -4.05
N SER A 118 3.15 -3.58 -2.85
CA SER A 118 3.36 -5.00 -2.57
C SER A 118 2.06 -5.70 -2.14
N ASP A 119 2.06 -7.04 -2.19
CA ASP A 119 0.98 -7.85 -1.58
C ASP A 119 0.77 -7.49 -0.09
N LEU A 120 1.85 -7.17 0.63
CA LEU A 120 1.76 -6.74 2.02
C LEU A 120 1.02 -5.40 2.16
N ASN A 121 1.23 -4.45 1.23
CA ASN A 121 0.54 -3.15 1.30
C ASN A 121 -0.98 -3.31 1.20
N ILE A 122 -1.48 -4.21 0.34
CA ILE A 122 -2.92 -4.51 0.25
C ILE A 122 -3.46 -4.93 1.61
N HIS A 123 -2.74 -5.83 2.30
CA HIS A 123 -3.12 -6.30 3.63
C HIS A 123 -3.02 -5.21 4.70
N LEU A 124 -1.94 -4.42 4.73
CA LEU A 124 -1.77 -3.33 5.69
C LEU A 124 -2.92 -2.31 5.59
N ILE A 125 -3.36 -1.99 4.37
CA ILE A 125 -4.48 -1.08 4.16
C ILE A 125 -5.81 -1.77 4.53
N ALA A 126 -6.00 -3.03 4.15
CA ALA A 126 -7.26 -3.74 4.37
C ALA A 126 -7.55 -3.99 5.86
N GLU A 127 -6.55 -4.46 6.60
CA GLU A 127 -6.71 -4.89 8.00
C GLU A 127 -6.36 -3.79 9.00
N HIS A 128 -5.51 -2.82 8.61
CA HIS A 128 -5.00 -1.80 9.54
C HIS A 128 -5.21 -0.37 9.08
N GLY A 129 -5.72 -0.14 7.86
CA GLY A 129 -5.86 1.19 7.28
C GLY A 129 -4.52 1.91 7.09
N PHE A 130 -3.40 1.19 7.09
CA PHE A 130 -2.07 1.78 7.15
C PHE A 130 -1.41 1.81 5.78
N PHE A 131 -1.17 3.01 5.27
CA PHE A 131 -0.55 3.27 3.97
C PHE A 131 0.98 3.48 4.05
N GLU A 132 1.59 3.13 5.19
CA GLU A 132 2.98 3.42 5.58
C GLU A 132 3.26 4.91 5.84
N GLY A 133 4.39 5.24 6.47
CA GLY A 133 4.79 6.61 6.75
C GLY A 133 5.50 7.29 5.58
N LYS A 134 5.44 8.62 5.53
CA LYS A 134 6.17 9.41 4.54
C LYS A 134 7.67 9.09 4.54
N GLY A 135 8.24 9.00 3.35
CA GLY A 135 9.64 8.60 3.15
C GLY A 135 9.89 7.10 3.25
N SER A 136 8.87 6.27 3.55
CA SER A 136 8.97 4.83 3.36
C SER A 136 9.01 4.50 1.88
N THR A 137 9.81 3.51 1.49
CA THR A 137 9.93 3.05 0.10
C THR A 137 8.59 2.61 -0.50
N PHE A 138 7.71 2.04 0.33
CA PHE A 138 6.40 1.53 -0.08
C PHE A 138 5.23 2.38 0.46
N ARG A 139 5.49 3.64 0.82
CA ARG A 139 4.42 4.62 1.10
C ARG A 139 3.51 4.75 -0.11
N ILE A 140 2.21 4.62 0.13
CA ILE A 140 1.18 4.81 -0.89
C ILE A 140 0.40 6.08 -0.55
N GLU A 141 0.52 7.12 -1.38
CA GLU A 141 -0.28 8.33 -1.19
C GLU A 141 -1.75 8.07 -1.57
N PRO A 142 -2.72 8.26 -0.65
CA PRO A 142 -4.09 7.80 -0.86
C PRO A 142 -4.82 8.45 -2.05
N ASP A 143 -4.57 9.73 -2.30
CA ASP A 143 -5.14 10.48 -3.42
C ASP A 143 -4.58 10.06 -4.77
N ILE A 144 -3.25 9.88 -4.86
CA ILE A 144 -2.58 9.38 -6.07
C ILE A 144 -3.07 7.98 -6.37
N LEU A 145 -3.20 7.11 -5.36
CA LEU A 145 -3.74 5.77 -5.52
C LEU A 145 -5.16 5.82 -6.09
N ALA A 146 -6.07 6.55 -5.44
CA ALA A 146 -7.47 6.65 -5.87
C ALA A 146 -7.58 7.24 -7.28
N LYS A 147 -6.81 8.30 -7.59
CA LYS A 147 -6.71 8.89 -8.93
C LYS A 147 -6.35 7.84 -9.97
N ILE A 148 -5.32 7.04 -9.74
CA ILE A 148 -4.83 6.09 -10.75
C ILE A 148 -5.78 4.90 -10.89
N ILE A 149 -6.20 4.27 -9.79
CA ILE A 149 -6.97 3.01 -9.86
C ILE A 149 -8.46 3.21 -10.17
N PHE A 150 -8.99 4.42 -9.93
CA PHE A 150 -10.38 4.79 -10.27
C PHE A 150 -10.48 5.88 -11.35
N GLN A 151 -9.36 6.39 -11.85
CA GLN A 151 -9.29 7.37 -12.95
C GLN A 151 -10.09 8.66 -12.69
N ILE A 152 -10.18 9.07 -11.41
CA ILE A 152 -10.86 10.31 -11.02
C ILE A 152 -9.94 11.52 -11.24
N LYS A 153 -10.51 12.71 -11.41
CA LYS A 153 -9.75 13.96 -11.40
C LYS A 153 -9.64 14.45 -9.95
N LEU A 154 -8.42 14.78 -9.51
CA LEU A 154 -8.14 15.41 -8.22
C LEU A 154 -8.28 16.93 -8.33
#